data_AF-A0A1I6DUL7-F1
#
_entry.id   AF-A0A1I6DUL7-F1
#
_cell.length_a   1.000
_cell.length_b   1.000
_cell.length_c   1.000
_cell.angle_alpha   90.00
_cell.angle_beta   90.00
_cell.angle_gamma   90.00
#
_symmetry.space_group_name_H-M   'P 1'
#
loop_
_entity.id
_entity.type
_entity.pdbx_description
1 polymer ?
#
loop_
_entity_poly.entity_id
_entity_poly.type
_entity_poly.pdbx_seq_one_letter_code
_entity_poly.pdbx_strand_id
1 'polypeptide(L)'
;MSAGKLPEGWVESQLSEICSKPQYGYTTKSSASGEIKYLRTTDITKGAVNWSNVPYCLDIPDDVSKYQLHDRDIVISRAGSIGFSSLLKNPPSNAVFASYLIRFKPSDFFSELYLKRFLESGNYWNQLSSMSAGNAVQNVNAQKLSTLIVPIPPLVEQIIIAEKLDTLLAQVDSTKARLEQIPQILKRFRQALMAAAVSGHLTEAWRNKHCNIDINNISVSKYKPNNGLFEQAKSSVPEIPSSWQIIPSAHLIEYITSGSRGWADYYSTEGALFLRMSNVRYNTTKLDLDDLQFVNLPGSVEGKRSHVKVDDLIISLTADVGRVARIDKDLGEAYINQHLALVRPTKNIDSEYFALCIASQNIGVKQIQFFKKGATKAGLGLDDIRSLAIPFPPLSEQQEIVRRVEQLFVYADTIEKQVNNALTRVNNLTQSILAKAFRGELSSQWRAENPELITGENSAAALLKKIKDEREAIKRLPKPKRSAIKKKTGKRMSKQIIKVVEALTQAGEPLSGQQLLDAAGYPGDSNTDDLEKFFLDIRQALIVEKSIVKLERSEDGQDWFSLAEVGSNE
;
A
#
# COMPACT_ATOMS: atom_id res chain seq x y z
N MET A 1 -20.71 -17.56 -10.76
CA MET A 1 -20.97 -16.98 -12.10
C MET A 1 -20.38 -17.93 -13.13
N SER A 2 -21.18 -18.40 -14.08
CA SER A 2 -20.79 -19.40 -15.08
C SER A 2 -19.56 -18.91 -15.87
N ALA A 3 -18.54 -19.76 -16.00
CA ALA A 3 -17.54 -19.61 -17.04
C ALA A 3 -18.28 -19.36 -18.36
N GLY A 4 -18.05 -18.21 -19.00
CA GLY A 4 -18.68 -17.92 -20.28
C GLY A 4 -18.36 -19.02 -21.29
N LYS A 5 -19.25 -19.26 -22.25
CA LYS A 5 -19.02 -20.26 -23.31
C LYS A 5 -17.68 -19.97 -23.99
N LEU A 6 -16.76 -20.93 -23.96
CA LEU A 6 -15.48 -20.80 -24.65
C LEU A 6 -15.69 -20.74 -26.16
N PRO A 7 -14.78 -20.09 -26.90
CA PRO A 7 -14.80 -20.13 -28.36
C PRO A 7 -14.72 -21.55 -28.89
N GLU A 8 -15.27 -21.76 -30.09
CA GLU A 8 -15.06 -23.00 -30.82
C GLU A 8 -13.55 -23.24 -31.06
N GLY A 9 -13.10 -24.47 -30.82
CA GLY A 9 -11.68 -24.86 -30.92
C GLY A 9 -10.87 -24.69 -29.63
N TRP A 10 -11.40 -24.04 -28.60
CA TRP A 10 -10.78 -23.99 -27.27
C TRP A 10 -11.20 -25.19 -26.41
N VAL A 11 -10.34 -25.59 -25.48
CA VAL A 11 -10.64 -26.64 -24.51
C VAL A 11 -10.33 -26.18 -23.09
N GLU A 12 -11.01 -26.75 -22.10
CA GLU A 12 -10.65 -26.57 -20.69
C GLU A 12 -9.74 -27.72 -20.23
N SER A 13 -8.79 -27.40 -19.36
CA SER A 13 -7.93 -28.41 -18.74
C SER A 13 -7.45 -27.96 -17.37
N GLN A 14 -7.01 -28.90 -16.56
CA GLN A 14 -6.40 -28.60 -15.28
C GLN A 14 -4.95 -28.12 -15.44
N LEU A 15 -4.50 -27.24 -14.54
CA LEU A 15 -3.12 -26.78 -14.46
C LEU A 15 -2.12 -27.95 -14.40
N SER A 16 -2.49 -29.02 -13.68
CA SER A 16 -1.67 -30.22 -13.57
C SER A 16 -1.47 -30.98 -14.88
N GLU A 17 -2.34 -30.82 -15.87
CA GLU A 17 -2.20 -31.44 -17.19
C GLU A 17 -1.22 -30.68 -18.08
N ILE A 18 -1.12 -29.36 -17.92
CA ILE A 18 -0.26 -28.48 -18.74
C ILE A 18 1.07 -28.09 -18.09
N CYS A 19 1.26 -28.37 -16.80
CA CYS A 19 2.49 -28.11 -16.07
C CYS A 19 3.05 -29.37 -15.42
N SER A 20 4.37 -29.42 -15.20
CA SER A 20 5.06 -30.43 -14.41
C SER A 20 4.41 -30.66 -13.04
N LYS A 21 4.77 -31.79 -12.39
CA LYS A 21 4.29 -32.04 -11.02
C LYS A 21 4.66 -30.86 -10.11
N PRO A 22 3.71 -30.35 -9.31
CA PRO A 22 3.99 -29.23 -8.42
C PRO A 22 5.08 -29.61 -7.43
N GLN A 23 5.97 -28.66 -7.13
CA GLN A 23 7.05 -28.87 -6.18
C GLN A 23 7.07 -27.76 -5.13
N TYR A 24 7.15 -28.16 -3.86
CA TYR A 24 7.41 -27.24 -2.76
C TYR A 24 8.88 -26.86 -2.69
N GLY A 25 9.14 -25.63 -2.29
CA GLY A 25 10.48 -25.12 -2.04
C GLY A 25 11.13 -25.71 -0.78
N TYR A 26 12.34 -25.25 -0.51
CA TYR A 26 13.12 -25.64 0.65
C TYR A 26 12.70 -24.87 1.91
N THR A 27 12.77 -25.50 3.07
CA THR A 27 12.44 -24.87 4.36
C THR A 27 13.74 -24.48 5.07
N THR A 28 14.00 -23.17 5.13
CA THR A 28 15.03 -22.57 5.98
C THR A 28 14.66 -21.10 6.26
N LYS A 29 15.42 -20.44 7.13
CA LYS A 29 15.33 -18.99 7.35
C LYS A 29 16.12 -18.25 6.26
N SER A 30 15.76 -16.99 6.03
CA SER A 30 16.54 -16.12 5.16
C SER A 30 17.71 -15.48 5.91
N SER A 31 18.85 -15.33 5.23
CA SER A 31 20.03 -14.61 5.69
C SER A 31 20.31 -13.39 4.80
N ALA A 32 20.89 -12.33 5.38
CA ALA A 32 21.30 -11.12 4.64
C ALA A 32 22.51 -11.38 3.72
N SER A 33 23.35 -12.36 4.07
CA SER A 33 24.54 -12.78 3.32
C SER A 33 24.59 -14.29 3.18
N GLY A 34 25.14 -14.79 2.08
CA GLY A 34 25.31 -16.21 1.83
C GLY A 34 25.62 -16.50 0.37
N GLU A 35 25.64 -17.79 0.03
CA GLU A 35 26.02 -18.26 -1.32
C GLU A 35 24.81 -18.58 -2.19
N ILE A 36 23.72 -19.08 -1.62
CA ILE A 36 22.53 -19.55 -2.37
C ILE A 36 21.38 -18.57 -2.17
N LYS A 37 20.87 -17.97 -3.26
CA LYS A 37 19.72 -17.06 -3.23
C LYS A 37 18.46 -17.80 -2.83
N TYR A 38 17.63 -17.18 -2.00
CA TYR A 38 16.43 -17.77 -1.41
C TYR A 38 15.19 -16.93 -1.72
N LEU A 39 14.48 -17.28 -2.79
CA LEU A 39 13.29 -16.57 -3.25
C LEU A 39 12.10 -16.79 -2.29
N ARG A 40 11.53 -15.70 -1.77
CA ARG A 40 10.41 -15.72 -0.81
C ARG A 40 9.12 -15.16 -1.41
N THR A 41 8.01 -15.36 -0.70
CA THR A 41 6.71 -14.76 -1.03
C THR A 41 6.79 -13.25 -1.24
N THR A 42 7.50 -12.51 -0.39
CA THR A 42 7.60 -11.04 -0.51
C THR A 42 8.25 -10.59 -1.81
N ASP A 43 9.11 -11.42 -2.39
CA ASP A 43 9.94 -11.06 -3.54
C ASP A 43 9.16 -11.22 -4.87
N ILE A 44 8.01 -11.92 -4.85
CA ILE A 44 7.15 -12.13 -6.02
C ILE A 44 5.87 -11.27 -6.03
N THR A 45 5.67 -10.41 -5.02
CA THR A 45 4.45 -9.58 -4.89
C THR A 45 4.56 -8.20 -5.56
N LYS A 46 5.74 -7.82 -6.03
CA LYS A 46 6.05 -6.46 -6.53
C LYS A 46 6.38 -6.42 -8.03
N GLY A 47 5.74 -7.30 -8.81
CA GLY A 47 6.03 -7.45 -10.24
C GLY A 47 7.16 -8.45 -10.50
N ALA A 48 8.03 -8.15 -11.47
CA ALA A 48 9.16 -9.01 -11.80
C ALA A 48 10.12 -9.15 -10.60
N VAL A 49 10.66 -10.36 -10.41
CA VAL A 49 11.60 -10.64 -9.32
C VAL A 49 12.85 -9.79 -9.49
N ASN A 50 13.14 -8.96 -8.49
CA ASN A 50 14.41 -8.26 -8.40
C ASN A 50 15.42 -9.09 -7.59
N TRP A 51 16.27 -9.82 -8.31
CA TRP A 51 17.28 -10.71 -7.72
C TRP A 51 18.31 -10.02 -6.82
N SER A 52 18.51 -8.69 -6.94
CA SER A 52 19.39 -7.96 -6.03
C SER A 52 18.86 -7.95 -4.59
N ASN A 53 17.53 -7.96 -4.45
CA ASN A 53 16.84 -7.86 -3.16
C ASN A 53 16.47 -9.22 -2.57
N VAL A 54 16.60 -10.29 -3.36
CA VAL A 54 16.37 -11.66 -2.89
C VAL A 54 17.49 -12.02 -1.89
N PRO A 55 17.15 -12.45 -0.66
CA PRO A 55 18.13 -12.80 0.36
C PRO A 55 18.79 -14.15 0.06
N TYR A 56 19.57 -14.66 1.00
CA TYR A 56 20.22 -15.97 0.91
C TYR A 56 19.58 -16.99 1.86
N CYS A 57 19.85 -18.27 1.63
CA CYS A 57 19.52 -19.32 2.60
C CYS A 57 20.39 -19.15 3.85
N LEU A 58 19.82 -19.34 5.03
CA LEU A 58 20.61 -19.50 6.26
C LEU A 58 21.30 -20.87 6.25
N ASP A 59 20.53 -21.93 5.98
CA ASP A 59 21.02 -23.29 5.83
C ASP A 59 20.93 -23.71 4.37
N ILE A 60 22.02 -24.21 3.80
CA ILE A 60 22.06 -24.63 2.39
C ILE A 60 21.42 -26.03 2.27
N PRO A 61 20.54 -26.28 1.27
CA PRO A 61 20.01 -27.62 1.04
C PRO A 61 21.11 -28.61 0.67
N ASP A 62 21.05 -29.85 1.19
CA ASP A 62 21.97 -30.94 0.81
C ASP A 62 21.98 -31.20 -0.70
N ASP A 63 20.83 -31.01 -1.35
CA ASP A 63 20.65 -31.11 -2.79
C ASP A 63 20.06 -29.80 -3.33
N VAL A 64 20.95 -28.86 -3.66
CA VAL A 64 20.59 -27.57 -4.26
C VAL A 64 19.89 -27.78 -5.62
N SER A 65 20.34 -28.77 -6.40
CA SER A 65 19.81 -29.03 -7.75
C SER A 65 18.31 -29.33 -7.75
N LYS A 66 17.83 -29.98 -6.67
CA LYS A 66 16.39 -30.25 -6.47
C LYS A 66 15.56 -28.98 -6.44
N TYR A 67 16.03 -27.92 -5.78
CA TYR A 67 15.27 -26.68 -5.57
C TYR A 67 15.71 -25.53 -6.48
N GLN A 68 16.70 -25.76 -7.33
CA GLN A 68 17.22 -24.78 -8.25
C GLN A 68 16.11 -24.26 -9.18
N LEU A 69 15.99 -22.94 -9.26
CA LEU A 69 15.06 -22.24 -10.12
C LEU A 69 15.63 -22.11 -11.53
N HIS A 70 14.78 -22.31 -12.52
CA HIS A 70 15.13 -22.24 -13.94
C HIS A 70 14.28 -21.23 -14.67
N ASP A 71 14.73 -20.87 -15.87
CA ASP A 71 13.90 -20.09 -16.78
C ASP A 71 12.58 -20.83 -17.07
N ARG A 72 11.50 -20.07 -17.26
CA ARG A 72 10.11 -20.56 -17.44
C ARG A 72 9.47 -21.18 -16.19
N ASP A 73 10.17 -21.31 -15.07
CA ASP A 73 9.53 -21.70 -13.81
C ASP A 73 8.48 -20.66 -13.40
N ILE A 74 7.30 -21.13 -12.99
CA ILE A 74 6.28 -20.30 -12.37
C ILE A 74 6.19 -20.69 -10.91
N VAL A 75 6.39 -19.72 -10.02
CA VAL A 75 6.21 -19.90 -8.57
C VAL A 75 4.91 -19.25 -8.13
N ILE A 76 4.13 -19.96 -7.32
CA ILE A 76 2.86 -19.49 -6.75
C ILE A 76 2.95 -19.53 -5.23
N SER A 77 2.63 -18.43 -4.56
CA SER A 77 2.58 -18.39 -3.11
C SER A 77 1.41 -19.17 -2.56
N ARG A 78 1.68 -20.02 -1.57
CA ARG A 78 0.67 -20.81 -0.85
C ARG A 78 0.28 -20.26 0.51
N ALA A 79 1.03 -19.29 1.03
CA ALA A 79 0.88 -18.78 2.39
C ALA A 79 1.31 -17.30 2.48
N GLY A 80 0.60 -16.51 3.29
CA GLY A 80 0.80 -15.08 3.43
C GLY A 80 0.15 -14.29 2.29
N SER A 81 0.79 -14.26 1.12
CA SER A 81 0.26 -13.61 -0.09
C SER A 81 -0.24 -14.66 -1.07
N ILE A 82 -1.22 -15.45 -0.65
CA ILE A 82 -1.74 -16.61 -1.39
C ILE A 82 -2.12 -16.23 -2.81
N GLY A 83 -1.74 -17.07 -3.77
CA GLY A 83 -2.12 -16.93 -5.16
C GLY A 83 -1.28 -15.93 -5.95
N PHE A 84 -0.46 -15.09 -5.29
CA PHE A 84 0.52 -14.30 -6.03
C PHE A 84 1.48 -15.23 -6.75
N SER A 85 1.72 -14.94 -8.02
CA SER A 85 2.55 -15.77 -8.89
C SER A 85 3.61 -14.93 -9.59
N SER A 86 4.72 -15.57 -9.95
CA SER A 86 5.75 -14.96 -10.79
C SER A 86 6.28 -15.98 -11.78
N LEU A 87 6.35 -15.56 -13.05
CA LEU A 87 7.15 -16.22 -14.08
C LEU A 87 8.60 -15.79 -13.91
N LEU A 88 9.50 -16.77 -13.77
CA LEU A 88 10.93 -16.51 -13.63
C LEU A 88 11.57 -16.36 -15.00
N LYS A 89 12.34 -15.26 -15.14
CA LYS A 89 13.19 -14.99 -16.29
C LYS A 89 14.63 -14.86 -15.82
N ASN A 90 15.54 -15.63 -16.44
CA ASN A 90 16.97 -15.62 -16.14
C ASN A 90 17.31 -15.65 -14.63
N PRO A 91 16.79 -16.62 -13.85
CA PRO A 91 17.18 -16.74 -12.44
C PRO A 91 18.69 -17.00 -12.31
N PRO A 92 19.34 -16.49 -11.24
CA PRO A 92 20.71 -16.88 -10.90
C PRO A 92 20.83 -18.40 -10.78
N SER A 93 21.96 -18.96 -11.25
CA SER A 93 22.19 -20.41 -11.23
C SER A 93 22.20 -20.99 -9.82
N ASN A 94 22.46 -20.18 -8.80
CA ASN A 94 22.45 -20.52 -7.39
C ASN A 94 21.18 -20.07 -6.66
N ALA A 95 20.03 -19.97 -7.34
CA ALA A 95 18.76 -19.57 -6.73
C ALA A 95 17.86 -20.77 -6.43
N VAL A 96 17.38 -20.84 -5.18
CA VAL A 96 16.33 -21.76 -4.73
C VAL A 96 15.14 -20.97 -4.18
N PHE A 97 14.03 -21.64 -3.88
CA PHE A 97 12.79 -21.01 -3.44
C PHE A 97 12.30 -21.56 -2.10
N ALA A 98 11.60 -20.71 -1.35
CA ALA A 98 11.04 -21.04 -0.05
C ALA A 98 9.87 -22.03 -0.14
N SER A 99 9.68 -22.85 0.90
CA SER A 99 8.60 -23.85 1.00
C SER A 99 7.19 -23.25 1.00
N TYR A 100 7.05 -21.94 1.22
CA TYR A 100 5.82 -21.15 1.06
C TYR A 100 5.51 -20.78 -0.40
N LEU A 101 6.35 -21.21 -1.34
CA LEU A 101 6.14 -21.14 -2.78
C LEU A 101 6.00 -22.55 -3.36
N ILE A 102 5.14 -22.67 -4.37
CA ILE A 102 4.91 -23.89 -5.14
C ILE A 102 5.34 -23.62 -6.57
N ARG A 103 6.29 -24.40 -7.07
CA ARG A 103 6.77 -24.33 -8.45
C ARG A 103 5.91 -25.19 -9.37
N PHE A 104 5.55 -24.61 -10.51
CA PHE A 104 5.03 -25.27 -11.70
C PHE A 104 5.94 -24.96 -12.89
N LYS A 105 6.26 -25.97 -13.70
CA LYS A 105 6.98 -25.75 -14.97
C LYS A 105 6.01 -26.05 -16.13
N PRO A 106 5.64 -25.07 -16.97
CA PRO A 106 4.81 -25.33 -18.15
C PRO A 106 5.45 -26.37 -19.08
N SER A 107 4.64 -27.16 -19.79
CA SER A 107 5.15 -28.02 -20.89
C SER A 107 5.83 -27.16 -21.96
N ASP A 108 6.81 -27.73 -22.65
CA ASP A 108 7.52 -27.04 -23.73
C ASP A 108 6.58 -26.67 -24.89
N PHE A 109 5.44 -27.38 -25.02
CA PHE A 109 4.37 -27.09 -25.98
C PHE A 109 3.36 -26.04 -25.48
N PHE A 110 3.52 -25.45 -24.30
CA PHE A 110 2.60 -24.47 -23.73
C PHE A 110 3.27 -23.12 -23.49
N SER A 111 2.60 -22.02 -23.84
CA SER A 111 3.15 -20.68 -23.65
C SER A 111 3.14 -20.29 -22.16
N GLU A 112 4.34 -20.12 -21.59
CA GLU A 112 4.51 -19.66 -20.21
C GLU A 112 4.00 -18.22 -20.01
N LEU A 113 4.06 -17.39 -21.05
CA LEU A 113 3.54 -16.02 -21.03
C LEU A 113 2.01 -16.01 -20.97
N TYR A 114 1.35 -16.85 -21.75
CA TYR A 114 -0.10 -17.02 -21.68
C TYR A 114 -0.54 -17.50 -20.28
N LEU A 115 0.16 -18.51 -19.73
CA LEU A 115 -0.15 -19.01 -18.39
C LEU A 115 0.06 -17.94 -17.32
N LYS A 116 1.17 -17.20 -17.39
CA LYS A 116 1.43 -16.06 -16.50
C LYS A 116 0.28 -15.05 -16.53
N ARG A 117 -0.24 -14.70 -17.73
CA ARG A 117 -1.37 -13.78 -17.84
C ARG A 117 -2.66 -14.37 -17.28
N PHE A 118 -2.86 -15.69 -17.41
CA PHE A 118 -4.02 -16.37 -16.83
C PHE A 118 -4.01 -16.28 -15.30
N LEU A 119 -2.84 -16.46 -14.67
CA LEU A 119 -2.64 -16.34 -13.22
C LEU A 119 -2.79 -14.90 -12.68
N GLU A 120 -3.00 -13.91 -13.57
CA GLU A 120 -3.33 -12.53 -13.20
C GLU A 120 -4.81 -12.21 -13.40
N SER A 121 -5.55 -13.11 -14.04
CA SER A 121 -6.95 -12.91 -14.41
C SER A 121 -7.91 -13.08 -13.23
N GLY A 122 -9.04 -12.37 -13.29
CA GLY A 122 -10.12 -12.58 -12.33
C GLY A 122 -10.66 -14.01 -12.30
N ASN A 123 -10.57 -14.78 -13.40
CA ASN A 123 -10.97 -16.19 -13.42
C ASN A 123 -10.12 -17.01 -12.43
N TYR A 124 -8.80 -16.88 -12.51
CA TYR A 124 -7.87 -17.52 -11.58
C TYR A 124 -8.17 -17.15 -10.12
N TRP A 125 -8.33 -15.86 -9.83
CA TRP A 125 -8.60 -15.39 -8.47
C TRP A 125 -9.95 -15.87 -7.93
N ASN A 126 -10.97 -15.97 -8.77
CA ASN A 126 -12.28 -16.52 -8.40
C ASN A 126 -12.21 -18.02 -8.09
N GLN A 127 -11.42 -18.79 -8.85
CA GLN A 127 -11.20 -20.21 -8.53
C GLN A 127 -10.47 -20.36 -7.19
N LEU A 128 -9.40 -19.59 -6.96
CA LEU A 128 -8.66 -19.62 -5.70
C LEU A 128 -9.52 -19.24 -4.48
N SER A 129 -10.35 -18.21 -4.59
CA SER A 129 -11.21 -17.79 -3.48
C SER A 129 -12.23 -18.86 -3.13
N SER A 130 -12.81 -19.54 -4.12
CA SER A 130 -13.72 -20.67 -3.90
C SER A 130 -13.03 -21.86 -3.21
N MET A 131 -11.76 -22.13 -3.53
CA MET A 131 -10.96 -23.21 -2.94
C MET A 131 -10.46 -22.90 -1.52
N SER A 132 -10.50 -21.63 -1.12
CA SER A 132 -10.00 -21.11 0.16
C SER A 132 -11.11 -20.89 1.20
N ALA A 133 -12.38 -21.12 0.85
CA ALA A 133 -13.52 -21.04 1.75
C ALA A 133 -13.52 -22.23 2.74
N GLY A 134 -12.84 -22.07 3.89
CA GLY A 134 -12.82 -23.04 5.00
C GLY A 134 -12.18 -22.46 6.27
N ASN A 135 -12.66 -22.88 7.45
CA ASN A 135 -12.38 -22.28 8.77
C ASN A 135 -10.98 -22.53 9.38
N ALA A 136 -9.99 -23.00 8.61
CA ALA A 136 -8.62 -23.21 9.10
C ALA A 136 -7.62 -22.52 8.18
N VAL A 137 -6.77 -21.66 8.78
CA VAL A 137 -5.63 -20.90 8.20
C VAL A 137 -5.58 -20.90 6.68
N GLN A 138 -5.96 -19.76 6.07
CA GLN A 138 -5.93 -19.52 4.63
C GLN A 138 -4.58 -19.94 4.04
N ASN A 139 -4.51 -21.15 3.46
CA ASN A 139 -3.34 -21.69 2.78
C ASN A 139 -3.86 -22.54 1.62
N VAL A 140 -3.24 -22.43 0.46
CA VAL A 140 -3.58 -23.25 -0.72
C VAL A 140 -2.47 -24.25 -0.96
N ASN A 141 -2.80 -25.54 -1.06
CA ASN A 141 -1.80 -26.59 -1.26
C ASN A 141 -1.60 -26.91 -2.75
N ALA A 142 -0.55 -27.67 -3.05
CA ALA A 142 -0.22 -28.11 -4.41
C ALA A 142 -1.36 -28.84 -5.12
N GLN A 143 -2.15 -29.63 -4.39
CA GLN A 143 -3.26 -30.41 -4.94
C GLN A 143 -4.41 -29.49 -5.37
N LYS A 144 -4.76 -28.47 -4.57
CA LYS A 144 -5.76 -27.47 -4.93
C LYS A 144 -5.33 -26.62 -6.13
N LEU A 145 -4.08 -26.15 -6.16
CA LEU A 145 -3.55 -25.42 -7.33
C LEU A 145 -3.56 -26.30 -8.59
N SER A 146 -3.28 -27.59 -8.44
CA SER A 146 -3.27 -28.55 -9.56
C SER A 146 -4.62 -28.70 -10.26
N THR A 147 -5.73 -28.41 -9.57
CA THR A 147 -7.10 -28.53 -10.11
C THR A 147 -7.62 -27.24 -10.74
N LEU A 148 -6.84 -26.15 -10.77
CA LEU A 148 -7.22 -24.91 -11.43
C LEU A 148 -7.53 -25.17 -12.91
N ILE A 149 -8.69 -24.71 -13.37
CA ILE A 149 -9.17 -24.86 -14.74
C ILE A 149 -8.63 -23.70 -15.58
N VAL A 150 -7.89 -24.04 -16.63
CA VAL A 150 -7.27 -23.11 -17.56
C VAL A 150 -7.97 -23.27 -18.92
N PRO A 151 -8.44 -22.18 -19.54
CA PRO A 151 -8.90 -22.21 -20.92
C PRO A 151 -7.68 -22.27 -21.85
N ILE A 152 -7.69 -23.24 -22.77
CA ILE A 152 -6.56 -23.55 -23.65
C ILE A 152 -6.95 -23.26 -25.11
N PRO A 153 -6.40 -22.19 -25.69
CA PRO A 153 -6.33 -21.99 -27.13
C PRO A 153 -5.26 -22.90 -27.77
N PRO A 154 -5.26 -23.04 -29.11
CA PRO A 154 -4.10 -23.41 -29.91
C PRO A 154 -2.82 -22.67 -29.51
N LEU A 155 -1.65 -23.30 -29.65
CA LEU A 155 -0.36 -22.74 -29.21
C LEU A 155 -0.07 -21.38 -29.87
N VAL A 156 -0.31 -21.27 -31.19
CA VAL A 156 -0.10 -20.00 -31.91
C VAL A 156 -1.01 -18.90 -31.36
N GLU A 157 -2.27 -19.23 -31.07
CA GLU A 157 -3.22 -18.29 -30.51
C GLU A 157 -2.82 -17.86 -29.07
N GLN A 158 -2.24 -18.76 -28.26
CA GLN A 158 -1.71 -18.41 -26.94
C GLN A 158 -0.62 -17.33 -27.03
N ILE A 159 0.30 -17.45 -27.98
CA ILE A 159 1.38 -16.48 -28.22
C ILE A 159 0.77 -15.12 -28.60
N ILE A 160 -0.15 -15.11 -29.57
CA ILE A 160 -0.82 -13.88 -30.02
C ILE A 160 -1.59 -13.20 -28.89
N ILE A 161 -2.30 -13.97 -28.06
CA ILE A 161 -3.00 -13.42 -26.89
C ILE A 161 -2.00 -12.83 -25.89
N ALA A 162 -0.91 -13.54 -25.60
CA ALA A 162 0.10 -13.08 -24.65
C ALA A 162 0.78 -11.78 -25.11
N GLU A 163 1.14 -11.67 -26.39
CA GLU A 163 1.75 -10.46 -26.98
C GLU A 163 0.78 -9.27 -26.99
N LYS A 164 -0.48 -9.48 -27.37
CA LYS A 164 -1.52 -8.45 -27.30
C LYS A 164 -1.74 -7.97 -25.86
N LEU A 165 -1.80 -8.91 -24.90
CA LEU A 165 -1.92 -8.57 -23.49
C LEU A 165 -0.72 -7.78 -22.99
N ASP A 166 0.50 -8.16 -23.36
CA ASP A 166 1.71 -7.45 -22.95
C ASP A 166 1.70 -6.00 -23.43
N THR A 167 1.36 -5.80 -24.70
CA THR A 167 1.24 -4.48 -25.33
C THR A 167 0.18 -3.62 -24.64
N LEU A 168 -1.03 -4.15 -24.45
CA LEU A 168 -2.14 -3.40 -23.87
C LEU A 168 -1.89 -3.08 -22.39
N LEU A 169 -1.39 -4.04 -21.61
CA LEU A 169 -1.11 -3.82 -20.18
C LEU A 169 0.02 -2.82 -19.98
N ALA A 170 1.06 -2.83 -20.82
CA ALA A 170 2.11 -1.82 -20.78
C ALA A 170 1.56 -0.40 -21.07
N GLN A 171 0.62 -0.26 -22.01
CA GLN A 171 -0.06 1.02 -22.27
C GLN A 171 -0.92 1.48 -21.08
N VAL A 172 -1.62 0.55 -20.42
CA VAL A 172 -2.39 0.83 -19.21
C VAL A 172 -1.49 1.32 -18.09
N ASP A 173 -0.37 0.64 -17.83
CA ASP A 173 0.59 1.02 -16.79
C ASP A 173 1.23 2.39 -17.06
N SER A 174 1.61 2.65 -18.33
CA SER A 174 2.12 3.97 -18.74
C SER A 174 1.09 5.08 -18.54
N THR A 175 -0.16 4.82 -18.90
CA THR A 175 -1.27 5.78 -18.73
C THR A 175 -1.52 6.06 -17.26
N LYS A 176 -1.55 5.00 -16.43
CA LYS A 176 -1.71 5.12 -14.97
C LYS A 176 -0.60 5.99 -14.37
N ALA A 177 0.66 5.69 -14.68
CA ALA A 177 1.80 6.45 -14.16
C ALA A 177 1.72 7.94 -14.53
N ARG A 178 1.27 8.27 -15.74
CA ARG A 178 1.08 9.67 -16.17
C ARG A 178 -0.04 10.36 -15.40
N LEU A 179 -1.18 9.68 -15.21
CA LEU A 179 -2.32 10.23 -14.46
C LEU A 179 -1.96 10.49 -12.99
N GLU A 180 -1.18 9.59 -12.37
CA GLU A 180 -0.74 9.72 -10.97
C GLU A 180 0.16 10.95 -10.72
N GLN A 181 0.78 11.52 -11.76
CA GLN A 181 1.58 12.75 -11.63
C GLN A 181 0.75 14.04 -11.65
N ILE A 182 -0.46 14.02 -12.22
CA ILE A 182 -1.24 15.24 -12.43
C ILE A 182 -1.64 15.93 -11.11
N PRO A 183 -2.04 15.22 -10.03
CA PRO A 183 -2.33 15.87 -8.74
C PRO A 183 -1.16 16.72 -8.22
N GLN A 184 0.08 16.25 -8.40
CA GLN A 184 1.27 16.98 -7.99
C GLN A 184 1.55 18.20 -8.87
N ILE A 185 1.21 18.15 -10.16
CA ILE A 185 1.26 19.30 -11.08
C ILE A 185 0.21 20.34 -10.67
N LEU A 186 -1.04 19.92 -10.40
CA LEU A 186 -2.11 20.82 -9.95
C LEU A 186 -1.77 21.50 -8.63
N LYS A 187 -1.14 20.78 -7.70
CA LYS A 187 -0.62 21.36 -6.45
C LYS A 187 0.38 22.50 -6.72
N ARG A 188 1.36 22.27 -7.61
CA ARG A 188 2.35 23.30 -8.00
C ARG A 188 1.71 24.47 -8.72
N PHE A 189 0.72 24.20 -9.58
CA PHE A 189 -0.06 25.22 -10.26
C PHE A 189 -0.77 26.15 -9.27
N ARG A 190 -1.49 25.58 -8.28
CA ARG A 190 -2.18 26.38 -7.24
C ARG A 190 -1.20 27.27 -6.46
N GLN A 191 -0.03 26.72 -6.10
CA GLN A 191 1.02 27.47 -5.42
C GLN A 191 1.56 28.63 -6.27
N ALA A 192 1.88 28.37 -7.54
CA ALA A 192 2.40 29.39 -8.46
C ALA A 192 1.35 30.47 -8.75
N LEU A 193 0.08 30.10 -8.89
CA LEU A 193 -1.01 31.03 -9.12
C LEU A 193 -1.21 31.99 -7.94
N MET A 194 -1.26 31.49 -6.70
CA MET A 194 -1.34 32.35 -5.52
C MET A 194 -0.12 33.28 -5.44
N ALA A 195 1.08 32.77 -5.70
CA ALA A 195 2.29 33.58 -5.70
C ALA A 195 2.26 34.71 -6.74
N ALA A 196 1.78 34.43 -7.95
CA ALA A 196 1.59 35.42 -9.01
C ALA A 196 0.47 36.43 -8.68
N ALA A 197 -0.60 35.98 -8.02
CA ALA A 197 -1.70 36.82 -7.59
C ALA A 197 -1.25 37.89 -6.59
N VAL A 198 -0.49 37.48 -5.56
CA VAL A 198 -0.11 38.38 -4.45
C VAL A 198 1.21 39.13 -4.68
N SER A 199 1.84 38.95 -5.84
CA SER A 199 2.98 39.74 -6.31
C SER A 199 2.63 40.68 -7.47
N GLY A 200 1.35 40.71 -7.89
CA GLY A 200 0.85 41.64 -8.90
C GLY A 200 1.02 41.20 -10.36
N HIS A 201 1.73 40.09 -10.62
CA HIS A 201 1.91 39.52 -11.95
C HIS A 201 0.57 39.09 -12.59
N LEU A 202 -0.37 38.56 -11.81
CA LEU A 202 -1.65 38.07 -12.34
C LEU A 202 -2.53 39.20 -12.91
N THR A 203 -2.37 40.43 -12.42
CA THR A 203 -3.21 41.59 -12.77
C THR A 203 -2.45 42.72 -13.46
N GLU A 204 -1.18 42.53 -13.84
CA GLU A 204 -0.36 43.54 -14.50
C GLU A 204 -1.06 44.24 -15.68
N ALA A 205 -1.57 43.46 -16.64
CA ALA A 205 -2.28 44.00 -17.80
C ALA A 205 -3.60 44.72 -17.43
N TRP A 206 -4.26 44.32 -16.34
CA TRP A 206 -5.45 44.99 -15.85
C TRP A 206 -5.09 46.32 -15.19
N ARG A 207 -4.08 46.33 -14.32
CA ARG A 207 -3.56 47.49 -13.61
C ARG A 207 -3.11 48.60 -14.57
N ASN A 208 -2.41 48.24 -15.65
CA ASN A 208 -1.97 49.20 -16.67
C ASN A 208 -3.15 49.93 -17.35
N LYS A 209 -4.35 49.35 -17.35
CA LYS A 209 -5.58 49.98 -17.89
C LYS A 209 -6.37 50.77 -16.84
N HIS A 210 -5.99 50.69 -15.56
CA HIS A 210 -6.73 51.25 -14.42
C HIS A 210 -5.81 52.06 -13.49
N CYS A 211 -4.86 52.82 -14.06
CA CYS A 211 -3.79 53.50 -13.33
C CYS A 211 -4.20 54.65 -12.39
N ASN A 212 -5.48 55.05 -12.38
CA ASN A 212 -5.99 56.18 -11.59
C ASN A 212 -6.86 55.74 -10.39
N ILE A 213 -6.65 54.54 -9.85
CA ILE A 213 -7.40 54.07 -8.67
C ILE A 213 -6.57 54.35 -7.42
N ASP A 214 -7.09 55.24 -6.57
CA ASP A 214 -6.47 55.58 -5.30
C ASP A 214 -6.51 54.40 -4.32
N ILE A 215 -5.42 54.24 -3.58
CA ILE A 215 -5.36 53.31 -2.45
C ILE A 215 -6.11 53.98 -1.30
N ASN A 216 -7.07 53.25 -0.71
CA ASN A 216 -7.78 53.74 0.46
C ASN A 216 -6.79 54.06 1.59
N ASN A 217 -6.84 55.27 2.12
CA ASN A 217 -6.09 55.64 3.32
C ASN A 217 -6.56 54.78 4.49
N ILE A 218 -5.68 53.89 4.98
CA ILE A 218 -5.98 53.04 6.13
C ILE A 218 -5.76 53.85 7.40
N SER A 219 -6.83 54.00 8.20
CA SER A 219 -6.74 54.57 9.54
C SER A 219 -6.03 53.61 10.49
N VAL A 220 -5.29 54.14 11.47
CA VAL A 220 -4.55 53.35 12.47
C VAL A 220 -5.52 52.41 13.21
N SER A 221 -5.21 51.11 13.22
CA SER A 221 -6.08 50.10 13.86
C SER A 221 -5.96 50.06 15.38
N LYS A 222 -6.96 49.40 16.00
CA LYS A 222 -6.93 49.02 17.42
C LYS A 222 -5.69 48.19 17.80
N TYR A 223 -5.23 47.33 16.91
CA TYR A 223 -4.05 46.50 17.13
C TYR A 223 -2.78 47.20 16.66
N LYS A 224 -1.65 46.94 17.32
CA LYS A 224 -0.32 47.38 16.88
C LYS A 224 0.50 46.16 16.48
N PRO A 225 1.25 46.20 15.38
CA PRO A 225 2.20 45.14 15.05
C PRO A 225 3.39 45.19 16.04
N ASN A 226 4.12 44.09 16.13
CA ASN A 226 5.49 44.16 16.63
C ASN A 226 6.36 44.73 15.50
N ASN A 227 6.84 45.97 15.66
CA ASN A 227 7.60 46.67 14.62
C ASN A 227 8.83 45.88 14.14
N GLY A 228 9.54 45.18 15.05
CA GLY A 228 10.69 44.36 14.67
C GLY A 228 10.30 43.18 13.78
N LEU A 229 9.22 42.48 14.13
CA LEU A 229 8.69 41.38 13.31
C LEU A 229 8.14 41.89 11.97
N PHE A 230 7.48 43.04 11.96
CA PHE A 230 6.94 43.63 10.73
C PHE A 230 8.04 44.05 9.75
N GLU A 231 9.08 44.77 10.20
CA GLU A 231 10.17 45.16 9.32
C GLU A 231 10.92 43.93 8.76
N GLN A 232 11.09 42.89 9.57
CA GLN A 232 11.62 41.61 9.11
C GLN A 232 10.70 40.95 8.06
N ALA A 233 9.40 40.88 8.33
CA ALA A 233 8.43 40.33 7.37
C ALA A 233 8.41 41.11 6.06
N LYS A 234 8.41 42.45 6.14
CA LYS A 234 8.45 43.37 5.00
C LYS A 234 9.68 43.15 4.13
N SER A 235 10.85 42.93 4.73
CA SER A 235 12.08 42.62 3.99
C SER A 235 12.01 41.31 3.19
N SER A 236 11.10 40.40 3.55
CA SER A 236 10.94 39.10 2.88
C SER A 236 9.95 39.11 1.72
N VAL A 237 9.14 40.17 1.62
CA VAL A 237 8.18 40.41 0.53
C VAL A 237 8.98 40.59 -0.76
N PRO A 238 8.63 39.88 -1.85
CA PRO A 238 9.28 40.04 -3.15
C PRO A 238 9.00 41.44 -3.71
N GLU A 239 9.60 41.74 -4.85
CA GLU A 239 9.24 42.95 -5.58
C GLU A 239 7.73 42.94 -5.89
N ILE A 240 7.08 44.03 -5.51
CA ILE A 240 5.68 44.29 -5.79
C ILE A 240 5.58 45.56 -6.64
N PRO A 241 4.47 45.75 -7.36
CA PRO A 241 4.28 46.93 -8.18
C PRO A 241 4.32 48.22 -7.36
N SER A 242 4.86 49.29 -7.94
CA SER A 242 5.01 50.59 -7.28
C SER A 242 3.69 51.22 -6.83
N SER A 243 2.58 50.81 -7.45
CA SER A 243 1.22 51.23 -7.09
C SER A 243 0.66 50.50 -5.87
N TRP A 244 1.39 49.57 -5.26
CA TRP A 244 0.96 48.82 -4.08
C TRP A 244 1.69 49.30 -2.84
N GLN A 245 1.03 49.19 -1.69
CA GLN A 245 1.65 49.43 -0.38
C GLN A 245 1.96 48.10 0.32
N ILE A 246 2.88 48.12 1.29
CA ILE A 246 3.07 47.01 2.22
C ILE A 246 2.59 47.46 3.59
N ILE A 247 1.58 46.79 4.11
CA ILE A 247 0.88 47.20 5.34
C ILE A 247 0.96 46.07 6.36
N PRO A 248 1.18 46.38 7.66
CA PRO A 248 1.07 45.37 8.70
C PRO A 248 -0.37 44.87 8.78
N SER A 249 -0.54 43.55 8.82
CA SER A 249 -1.85 42.91 8.97
C SER A 249 -2.64 43.39 10.19
N ALA A 250 -1.99 43.88 11.25
CA ALA A 250 -2.65 44.55 12.38
C ALA A 250 -3.68 45.60 11.91
N HIS A 251 -3.34 46.38 10.88
CA HIS A 251 -4.19 47.44 10.34
C HIS A 251 -5.38 46.93 9.52
N LEU A 252 -5.36 45.65 9.18
CA LEU A 252 -6.34 44.97 8.34
C LEU A 252 -7.28 44.08 9.18
N ILE A 253 -7.08 44.00 10.49
CA ILE A 253 -7.78 43.10 11.41
C ILE A 253 -8.68 43.89 12.36
N GLU A 254 -9.98 43.58 12.35
CA GLU A 254 -10.97 44.12 13.30
C GLU A 254 -10.97 43.33 14.62
N TYR A 255 -10.85 42.00 14.52
CA TYR A 255 -10.88 41.09 15.66
C TYR A 255 -9.97 39.90 15.44
N ILE A 256 -9.26 39.46 16.49
CA ILE A 256 -8.45 38.24 16.44
C ILE A 256 -8.46 37.53 17.79
N THR A 257 -8.60 36.21 17.77
CA THR A 257 -8.67 35.39 18.98
C THR A 257 -8.21 33.96 18.69
N SER A 258 -7.70 33.25 19.69
CA SER A 258 -7.44 31.80 19.59
C SER A 258 -8.69 30.98 19.93
N GLY A 259 -8.79 29.75 19.47
CA GLY A 259 -9.94 28.91 19.81
C GLY A 259 -10.01 28.45 21.27
N SER A 260 -11.10 27.77 21.61
CA SER A 260 -11.40 27.30 22.97
C SER A 260 -10.55 26.08 23.35
N ARG A 261 -10.18 25.98 24.63
CA ARG A 261 -9.40 24.87 25.21
C ARG A 261 -10.31 23.91 25.98
N GLY A 262 -9.95 22.63 26.03
CA GLY A 262 -10.72 21.61 26.77
C GLY A 262 -12.06 21.24 26.15
N TRP A 263 -12.40 21.75 24.97
CA TRP A 263 -13.68 21.45 24.31
C TRP A 263 -13.74 20.06 23.67
N ALA A 264 -12.61 19.35 23.66
CA ALA A 264 -12.56 17.95 23.25
C ALA A 264 -13.43 17.04 24.14
N ASP A 265 -13.57 17.38 25.42
CA ASP A 265 -14.38 16.63 26.39
C ASP A 265 -15.89 16.73 26.12
N TYR A 266 -16.29 17.65 25.24
CA TYR A 266 -17.68 17.92 24.87
C TYR A 266 -18.00 17.51 23.43
N TYR A 267 -17.15 16.67 22.82
CA TYR A 267 -17.39 16.16 21.47
C TYR A 267 -18.73 15.41 21.40
N SER A 268 -19.47 15.73 20.35
CA SER A 268 -20.82 15.24 20.10
C SER A 268 -21.02 15.02 18.60
N THR A 269 -22.05 14.27 18.25
CA THR A 269 -22.53 14.12 16.86
C THR A 269 -23.49 15.24 16.44
N GLU A 270 -23.95 16.06 17.40
CA GLU A 270 -24.86 17.19 17.20
C GLU A 270 -24.48 18.39 18.07
N GLY A 271 -25.05 19.56 17.79
CA GLY A 271 -24.77 20.81 18.50
C GLY A 271 -23.99 21.80 17.63
N ALA A 272 -23.15 22.61 18.26
CA ALA A 272 -22.38 23.63 17.57
C ALA A 272 -21.22 23.00 16.78
N LEU A 273 -20.97 23.47 15.56
CA LEU A 273 -19.85 23.01 14.75
C LEU A 273 -18.53 23.43 15.41
N PHE A 274 -17.57 22.51 15.46
CA PHE A 274 -16.25 22.72 16.05
C PHE A 274 -15.15 22.50 15.03
N LEU A 275 -14.68 23.60 14.44
CA LEU A 275 -13.63 23.60 13.45
C LEU A 275 -12.29 23.26 14.10
N ARG A 276 -11.57 22.32 13.48
CA ARG A 276 -10.28 21.81 13.92
C ARG A 276 -9.21 22.06 12.86
N MET A 277 -7.98 21.75 13.22
CA MET A 277 -6.83 21.79 12.32
C MET A 277 -7.04 20.99 11.02
N SER A 278 -7.83 19.91 11.05
CA SER A 278 -8.14 19.09 9.87
C SER A 278 -8.96 19.83 8.82
N ASN A 279 -9.72 20.85 9.22
CA ASN A 279 -10.60 21.62 8.33
C ASN A 279 -9.85 22.71 7.54
N VAL A 280 -8.57 22.94 7.82
CA VAL A 280 -7.74 23.92 7.11
C VAL A 280 -6.63 23.20 6.35
N ARG A 281 -6.51 23.46 5.05
CA ARG A 281 -5.63 22.73 4.11
C ARG A 281 -4.55 23.63 3.52
N TYR A 282 -3.55 23.01 2.91
CA TYR A 282 -2.52 23.72 2.13
C TYR A 282 -3.00 23.98 0.70
N ASN A 283 -2.49 25.04 0.08
CA ASN A 283 -2.67 25.36 -1.34
C ASN A 283 -4.12 25.64 -1.75
N THR A 284 -4.97 25.96 -0.78
CA THR A 284 -6.34 26.42 -0.94
C THR A 284 -6.66 27.35 0.21
N THR A 285 -7.59 28.25 -0.02
CA THR A 285 -8.22 29.15 0.96
C THR A 285 -9.62 28.67 1.33
N LYS A 286 -10.11 27.58 0.71
CA LYS A 286 -11.40 26.98 1.03
C LYS A 286 -11.31 26.17 2.33
N LEU A 287 -12.34 26.28 3.15
CA LEU A 287 -12.53 25.44 4.33
C LEU A 287 -12.92 24.02 3.90
N ASP A 288 -12.28 23.01 4.50
CA ASP A 288 -12.63 21.60 4.31
C ASP A 288 -13.70 21.20 5.33
N LEU A 289 -14.87 20.82 4.82
CA LEU A 289 -16.06 20.46 5.59
C LEU A 289 -16.43 18.97 5.41
N ASP A 290 -15.52 18.14 4.90
CA ASP A 290 -15.78 16.71 4.69
C ASP A 290 -15.75 15.92 6.01
N ASP A 291 -14.90 16.34 6.96
CA ASP A 291 -14.81 15.79 8.32
C ASP A 291 -15.26 16.85 9.34
N LEU A 292 -16.53 16.76 9.73
CA LEU A 292 -17.16 17.67 10.69
C LEU A 292 -17.12 17.10 12.11
N GLN A 293 -16.96 17.99 13.08
CA GLN A 293 -17.08 17.69 14.49
C GLN A 293 -18.03 18.66 15.14
N PHE A 294 -18.89 18.17 16.03
CA PHE A 294 -19.77 19.01 16.82
C PHE A 294 -19.41 18.95 18.30
N VAL A 295 -19.82 19.97 19.04
CA VAL A 295 -19.70 20.06 20.50
C VAL A 295 -21.03 20.48 21.12
N ASN A 296 -21.34 19.89 22.28
CA ASN A 296 -22.47 20.31 23.10
C ASN A 296 -21.96 20.84 24.45
N LEU A 297 -21.99 22.17 24.60
CA LEU A 297 -21.37 22.86 25.72
C LEU A 297 -22.39 23.11 26.83
N PRO A 298 -22.00 23.03 28.11
CA PRO A 298 -22.85 23.49 29.20
C PRO A 298 -23.10 25.00 29.08
N GLY A 299 -24.27 25.48 29.49
CA GLY A 299 -24.78 26.83 29.17
C GLY A 299 -23.95 28.04 29.65
N SER A 300 -22.89 27.85 30.43
CA SER A 300 -22.08 28.91 31.04
C SER A 300 -20.65 29.03 30.51
N VAL A 301 -20.29 28.40 29.38
CA VAL A 301 -18.88 28.37 28.94
C VAL A 301 -18.44 29.66 28.23
N GLU A 302 -17.29 30.18 28.65
CA GLU A 302 -16.57 31.40 28.23
C GLU A 302 -16.18 31.47 26.73
N GLY A 303 -16.49 30.44 25.94
CA GLY A 303 -15.96 30.28 24.57
C GLY A 303 -16.73 30.96 23.45
N LYS A 304 -17.72 31.81 23.73
CA LYS A 304 -18.44 32.58 22.69
C LYS A 304 -17.53 33.52 21.88
N ARG A 305 -16.34 33.85 22.41
CA ARG A 305 -15.35 34.72 21.75
C ARG A 305 -14.86 34.17 20.41
N SER A 306 -14.87 32.85 20.21
CA SER A 306 -14.42 32.20 18.98
C SER A 306 -15.56 31.87 18.01
N HIS A 307 -16.76 32.46 18.22
CA HIS A 307 -17.89 32.30 17.30
C HIS A 307 -17.51 32.84 15.91
N VAL A 308 -17.67 31.97 14.93
CA VAL A 308 -17.25 32.17 13.55
C VAL A 308 -18.36 32.87 12.76
N LYS A 309 -17.97 33.81 11.90
CA LYS A 309 -18.86 34.52 10.97
C LYS A 309 -18.37 34.39 9.53
N VAL A 310 -19.25 34.67 8.58
CA VAL A 310 -18.89 34.85 7.17
C VAL A 310 -17.76 35.87 7.07
N ASP A 311 -16.81 35.59 6.17
CA ASP A 311 -15.59 36.37 5.91
C ASP A 311 -14.52 36.34 7.01
N ASP A 312 -14.74 35.63 8.12
CA ASP A 312 -13.66 35.31 9.04
C ASP A 312 -12.62 34.41 8.36
N LEU A 313 -11.36 34.59 8.74
CA LEU A 313 -10.24 33.72 8.36
C LEU A 313 -9.85 32.83 9.53
N ILE A 314 -9.66 31.55 9.25
CA ILE A 314 -9.22 30.55 10.20
C ILE A 314 -7.77 30.18 9.89
N ILE A 315 -6.85 30.44 10.81
CA ILE A 315 -5.41 30.26 10.61
C ILE A 315 -4.87 29.21 11.59
N SER A 316 -4.05 28.27 11.11
CA SER A 316 -3.40 27.28 11.96
C SER A 316 -2.26 27.86 12.80
N LEU A 317 -2.34 27.64 14.12
CA LEU A 317 -1.36 28.12 15.10
C LEU A 317 -0.29 27.10 15.48
N THR A 318 -0.58 25.81 15.43
CA THR A 318 0.33 24.74 15.87
C THR A 318 0.40 23.57 14.88
N ALA A 319 1.45 22.75 14.98
CA ALA A 319 1.81 21.67 14.04
C ALA A 319 2.08 22.19 12.61
N ASP A 320 1.03 22.25 11.79
CA ASP A 320 1.06 22.69 10.40
C ASP A 320 0.71 24.17 10.26
N VAL A 321 1.58 25.01 10.79
CA VAL A 321 1.34 26.45 10.97
C VAL A 321 1.33 27.22 9.64
N GLY A 322 0.38 28.15 9.52
CA GLY A 322 0.21 29.04 8.36
C GLY A 322 -0.71 28.53 7.25
N ARG A 323 -1.46 27.46 7.51
CA ARG A 323 -2.66 27.13 6.71
C ARG A 323 -3.74 28.14 7.05
N VAL A 324 -4.51 28.55 6.05
CA VAL A 324 -5.58 29.54 6.19
C VAL A 324 -6.78 29.10 5.37
N ALA A 325 -7.97 29.34 5.91
CA ALA A 325 -9.22 29.22 5.17
C ALA A 325 -10.13 30.41 5.45
N ARG A 326 -10.87 30.87 4.44
CA ARG A 326 -11.96 31.83 4.60
C ARG A 326 -13.27 31.09 4.85
N ILE A 327 -14.12 31.67 5.68
CA ILE A 327 -15.51 31.24 5.86
C ILE A 327 -16.35 31.87 4.74
N ASP A 328 -16.72 31.07 3.76
CA ASP A 328 -17.41 31.50 2.54
C ASP A 328 -18.95 31.53 2.66
N LYS A 329 -19.50 30.94 3.73
CA LYS A 329 -20.95 30.85 4.00
C LYS A 329 -21.24 30.85 5.49
N ASP A 330 -22.48 31.15 5.84
CA ASP A 330 -22.93 31.06 7.23
C ASP A 330 -22.94 29.60 7.68
N LEU A 331 -22.24 29.33 8.79
CA LEU A 331 -22.13 28.00 9.40
C LEU A 331 -23.05 27.86 10.63
N GLY A 332 -23.87 28.87 10.93
CA GLY A 332 -24.71 28.91 12.12
C GLY A 332 -23.87 29.01 13.40
N GLU A 333 -24.16 28.15 14.38
CA GLU A 333 -23.37 28.11 15.61
C GLU A 333 -22.09 27.29 15.40
N ALA A 334 -20.98 28.00 15.13
CA ALA A 334 -19.68 27.40 14.88
C ALA A 334 -18.56 28.08 15.69
N TYR A 335 -17.61 27.27 16.18
CA TYR A 335 -16.47 27.69 16.98
C TYR A 335 -15.19 27.00 16.50
N ILE A 336 -14.02 27.55 16.88
CA ILE A 336 -12.72 26.98 16.53
C ILE A 336 -12.00 26.38 17.74
N ASN A 337 -11.17 25.37 17.49
CA ASN A 337 -10.31 24.76 18.52
C ASN A 337 -9.06 25.59 18.83
N GLN A 338 -8.42 25.32 19.99
CA GLN A 338 -7.24 26.05 20.49
C GLN A 338 -6.03 26.11 19.53
N HIS A 339 -5.99 25.23 18.53
CA HIS A 339 -4.91 25.14 17.56
C HIS A 339 -5.13 26.05 16.35
N LEU A 340 -6.25 26.79 16.33
CA LEU A 340 -6.61 27.75 15.30
C LEU A 340 -6.73 29.17 15.90
N ALA A 341 -6.50 30.17 15.05
CA ALA A 341 -6.90 31.54 15.28
C ALA A 341 -8.06 31.90 14.35
N LEU A 342 -9.01 32.65 14.88
CA LEU A 342 -10.04 33.35 14.13
C LEU A 342 -9.54 34.78 13.94
N VAL A 343 -9.51 35.22 12.69
CA VAL A 343 -9.16 36.58 12.28
C VAL A 343 -10.34 37.16 11.51
N ARG A 344 -10.92 38.25 12.00
CA ARG A 344 -11.96 39.02 11.31
C ARG A 344 -11.32 40.21 10.60
N PRO A 345 -11.30 40.23 9.27
CA PRO A 345 -10.75 41.36 8.53
C PRO A 345 -11.61 42.61 8.67
N THR A 346 -11.00 43.78 8.50
CA THR A 346 -11.73 45.05 8.32
C THR A 346 -12.33 45.12 6.92
N LYS A 347 -13.28 46.05 6.70
CA LYS A 347 -13.87 46.30 5.37
C LYS A 347 -12.89 46.90 4.34
N ASN A 348 -11.68 47.25 4.73
CA ASN A 348 -10.68 47.84 3.85
C ASN A 348 -9.91 46.80 3.02
N ILE A 349 -10.09 45.51 3.30
CA ILE A 349 -9.46 44.41 2.57
C ILE A 349 -10.51 43.38 2.18
N ASP A 350 -10.37 42.85 0.97
CA ASP A 350 -11.10 41.68 0.55
C ASP A 350 -10.58 40.46 1.33
N SER A 351 -11.48 39.78 2.03
CA SER A 351 -11.13 38.67 2.93
C SER A 351 -10.49 37.50 2.19
N GLU A 352 -10.91 37.22 0.95
CA GLU A 352 -10.32 36.16 0.13
C GLU A 352 -8.91 36.57 -0.32
N TYR A 353 -8.73 37.83 -0.73
CA TYR A 353 -7.40 38.34 -1.05
C TYR A 353 -6.44 38.26 0.16
N PHE A 354 -6.93 38.59 1.35
CA PHE A 354 -6.14 38.47 2.57
C PHE A 354 -5.77 37.00 2.86
N ALA A 355 -6.71 36.07 2.69
CA ALA A 355 -6.44 34.64 2.78
C ALA A 355 -5.39 34.18 1.75
N LEU A 356 -5.45 34.65 0.50
CA LEU A 356 -4.47 34.36 -0.54
C LEU A 356 -3.07 34.86 -0.17
N CYS A 357 -2.94 36.06 0.40
CA CYS A 357 -1.67 36.60 0.89
C CYS A 357 -1.04 35.72 1.96
N ILE A 358 -1.86 35.22 2.90
CA ILE A 358 -1.40 34.33 3.98
C ILE A 358 -1.03 32.94 3.42
N ALA A 359 -1.84 32.39 2.52
CA ALA A 359 -1.65 31.06 1.93
C ALA A 359 -0.46 30.99 0.95
N SER A 360 -0.07 32.12 0.37
CA SER A 360 0.95 32.16 -0.67
C SER A 360 2.35 31.80 -0.14
N GLN A 361 3.07 31.01 -0.93
CA GLN A 361 4.42 30.53 -0.59
C GLN A 361 5.48 31.65 -0.55
N ASN A 362 5.34 32.67 -1.40
CA ASN A 362 6.31 33.78 -1.50
C ASN A 362 6.02 34.95 -0.53
N ILE A 363 4.86 34.97 0.13
CA ILE A 363 4.45 36.01 1.09
C ILE A 363 4.22 35.39 2.47
N GLY A 364 2.98 34.96 2.77
CA GLY A 364 2.58 34.61 4.13
C GLY A 364 3.30 33.39 4.69
N VAL A 365 3.40 32.30 3.92
CA VAL A 365 4.06 31.08 4.39
C VAL A 365 5.54 31.33 4.70
N LYS A 366 6.23 32.12 3.86
CA LYS A 366 7.65 32.47 4.07
C LYS A 366 7.85 33.29 5.35
N GLN A 367 6.99 34.28 5.59
CA GLN A 367 7.02 35.10 6.82
C GLN A 367 6.75 34.25 8.07
N ILE A 368 5.72 33.38 8.01
CA ILE A 368 5.35 32.49 9.11
C ILE A 368 6.46 31.50 9.44
N GLN A 369 7.11 30.90 8.43
CA GLN A 369 8.25 30.01 8.63
C GLN A 369 9.43 30.73 9.28
N PHE A 370 9.64 32.00 8.95
CA PHE A 370 10.69 32.81 9.56
C PHE A 370 10.41 33.08 11.04
N PHE A 371 9.19 33.52 11.38
CA PHE A 371 8.78 33.75 12.77
C PHE A 371 8.94 32.50 13.64
N LYS A 372 8.60 31.32 13.11
CA LYS A 372 8.78 30.03 13.81
C LYS A 372 10.24 29.72 14.15
N LYS A 373 11.21 30.11 13.32
CA LYS A 373 12.64 29.84 13.57
C LYS A 373 13.20 30.68 14.74
N GLY A 374 12.64 31.87 14.97
CA GLY A 374 13.05 32.76 16.05
C GLY A 374 12.34 32.52 17.39
N ALA A 375 11.30 31.69 17.43
CA ALA A 375 10.46 31.49 18.60
C ALA A 375 10.99 30.38 19.53
N THR A 376 11.01 30.65 20.84
CA THR A 376 11.36 29.66 21.87
C THR A 376 10.28 28.58 22.06
N LYS A 377 9.05 28.82 21.56
CA LYS A 377 7.92 27.86 21.57
C LYS A 377 7.51 27.50 20.15
N ALA A 378 7.23 26.22 19.92
CA ALA A 378 6.73 25.75 18.63
C ALA A 378 5.27 26.23 18.39
N GLY A 379 5.08 27.20 17.49
CA GLY A 379 3.74 27.69 17.11
C GLY A 379 3.77 29.12 16.55
N LEU A 380 2.62 29.63 16.12
CA LEU A 380 2.39 31.02 15.74
C LEU A 380 1.57 31.71 16.83
N GLY A 381 2.06 32.84 17.31
CA GLY A 381 1.31 33.72 18.21
C GLY A 381 0.35 34.64 17.45
N LEU A 382 -0.60 35.24 18.17
CA LEU A 382 -1.50 36.23 17.57
C LEU A 382 -0.74 37.52 17.16
N ASP A 383 0.33 37.87 17.88
CA ASP A 383 1.19 39.01 17.53
C ASP A 383 2.01 38.75 16.26
N ASP A 384 2.38 37.51 15.99
CA ASP A 384 3.01 37.14 14.72
C ASP A 384 2.03 37.35 13.57
N ILE A 385 0.76 36.91 13.73
CA ILE A 385 -0.30 37.13 12.74
C ILE A 385 -0.51 38.62 12.48
N ARG A 386 -0.51 39.47 13.53
CA ARG A 386 -0.65 40.94 13.44
C ARG A 386 0.56 41.64 12.80
N SER A 387 1.71 40.96 12.73
CA SER A 387 2.96 41.54 12.22
C SER A 387 3.28 41.10 10.80
N LEU A 388 2.42 40.29 10.17
CA LEU A 388 2.57 39.92 8.76
C LEU A 388 2.58 41.15 7.87
N ALA A 389 3.48 41.18 6.90
CA ALA A 389 3.59 42.22 5.90
C ALA A 389 2.76 41.83 4.67
N ILE A 390 1.67 42.55 4.45
CA ILE A 390 0.67 42.25 3.43
C ILE A 390 0.80 43.24 2.27
N PRO A 391 1.04 42.77 1.02
CA PRO A 391 0.86 43.60 -0.16
C PRO A 391 -0.58 44.10 -0.23
N PHE A 392 -0.75 45.40 -0.40
CA PHE A 392 -2.04 46.08 -0.28
C PHE A 392 -2.30 46.92 -1.53
N PRO A 393 -2.98 46.33 -2.52
CA PRO A 393 -3.42 47.05 -3.72
C PRO A 393 -4.78 47.72 -3.50
N PRO A 394 -5.23 48.60 -4.41
CA PRO A 394 -6.58 49.13 -4.35
C PRO A 394 -7.65 48.03 -4.30
N LEU A 395 -8.75 48.27 -3.59
CA LEU A 395 -9.78 47.25 -3.33
C LEU A 395 -10.36 46.63 -4.62
N SER A 396 -10.52 47.43 -5.68
CA SER A 396 -10.96 46.94 -6.99
C SER A 396 -9.97 45.97 -7.63
N GLU A 397 -8.66 46.16 -7.41
CA GLU A 397 -7.64 45.23 -7.87
C GLU A 397 -7.66 43.94 -7.03
N GLN A 398 -7.88 44.03 -5.71
CA GLN A 398 -8.04 42.84 -4.86
C GLN A 398 -9.18 41.96 -5.37
N GLN A 399 -10.33 42.56 -5.68
CA GLN A 399 -11.50 41.86 -6.22
C GLN A 399 -11.20 41.22 -7.59
N GLU A 400 -10.47 41.90 -8.48
CA GLU A 400 -10.07 41.33 -9.77
C GLU A 400 -9.07 40.17 -9.61
N ILE A 401 -8.14 40.28 -8.65
CA ILE A 401 -7.22 39.18 -8.30
C ILE A 401 -8.03 37.96 -7.86
N VAL A 402 -8.94 38.14 -6.90
CA VAL A 402 -9.80 37.07 -6.36
C VAL A 402 -10.60 36.42 -7.48
N ARG A 403 -11.28 37.22 -8.32
CA ARG A 403 -12.07 36.74 -9.45
C ARG A 403 -11.24 35.86 -10.40
N ARG A 404 -10.00 36.24 -10.73
CA ARG A 404 -9.12 35.45 -11.60
C ARG A 404 -8.64 34.16 -10.94
N VAL A 405 -8.25 34.24 -9.67
CA VAL A 405 -7.78 33.08 -8.92
C VAL A 405 -8.90 32.05 -8.77
N GLU A 406 -10.11 32.47 -8.41
CA GLU A 406 -11.27 31.60 -8.30
C GLU A 406 -11.59 30.88 -9.62
N GLN A 407 -11.60 31.61 -10.74
CA GLN A 407 -11.83 31.01 -12.06
C GLN A 407 -10.80 29.91 -12.40
N LEU A 408 -9.52 30.18 -12.12
CA LEU A 408 -8.45 29.23 -12.40
C LEU A 408 -8.43 28.05 -11.40
N PHE A 409 -8.83 28.27 -10.15
CA PHE A 409 -9.02 27.20 -9.16
C PHE A 409 -10.17 26.29 -9.54
N VAL A 410 -11.31 26.81 -9.99
CA VAL A 410 -12.43 25.99 -10.50
C VAL A 410 -11.99 25.11 -11.68
N TYR A 411 -11.16 25.64 -12.58
CA TYR A 411 -10.59 24.87 -13.67
C TYR A 411 -9.67 23.74 -13.16
N ALA A 412 -8.81 24.02 -12.18
CA ALA A 412 -7.94 23.02 -11.55
C ALA A 412 -8.75 21.93 -10.84
N ASP A 413 -9.80 22.30 -10.09
CA ASP A 413 -10.71 21.38 -9.39
C ASP A 413 -11.40 20.43 -10.39
N THR A 414 -11.80 20.95 -11.56
CA THR A 414 -12.40 20.17 -12.64
C THR A 414 -11.43 19.13 -13.20
N ILE A 415 -10.18 19.52 -13.46
CA ILE A 415 -9.13 18.60 -13.94
C ILE A 415 -8.88 17.52 -12.89
N GLU A 416 -8.75 17.89 -11.62
CA GLU A 416 -8.51 16.95 -10.52
C GLU A 416 -9.60 15.87 -10.47
N LYS A 417 -10.88 16.27 -10.58
CA LYS A 417 -12.01 15.33 -10.63
C LYS A 417 -11.95 14.42 -11.85
N GLN A 418 -11.62 14.95 -13.03
CA GLN A 418 -11.50 14.15 -14.26
C GLN A 418 -10.37 13.11 -14.15
N VAL A 419 -9.23 13.49 -13.57
CA VAL A 419 -8.09 12.59 -13.35
C VAL A 419 -8.44 11.48 -12.37
N ASN A 420 -9.11 11.81 -11.26
CA ASN A 420 -9.53 10.81 -10.29
C ASN A 420 -10.48 9.77 -10.93
N ASN A 421 -11.44 10.22 -11.73
CA ASN A 421 -12.31 9.33 -12.49
C ASN A 421 -11.54 8.47 -13.52
N ALA A 422 -10.55 9.05 -14.20
CA ALA A 422 -9.72 8.33 -15.15
C ALA A 422 -8.87 7.25 -14.45
N LEU A 423 -8.28 7.55 -13.29
CA LEU A 423 -7.53 6.59 -12.48
C LEU A 423 -8.41 5.40 -12.06
N THR A 424 -9.64 5.65 -11.61
CA THR A 424 -10.59 4.57 -11.30
C THR A 424 -10.87 3.67 -12.51
N ARG A 425 -11.08 4.26 -13.69
CA ARG A 425 -11.31 3.50 -14.93
C ARG A 425 -10.10 2.66 -15.34
N VAL A 426 -8.90 3.25 -15.28
CA VAL A 426 -7.64 2.58 -15.62
C VAL A 426 -7.37 1.42 -14.66
N ASN A 427 -7.63 1.58 -13.36
CA ASN A 427 -7.49 0.49 -12.38
C ASN A 427 -8.42 -0.70 -12.68
N ASN A 428 -9.59 -0.47 -13.27
CA ASN A 428 -10.52 -1.53 -13.68
C ASN A 428 -10.20 -2.12 -15.06
N LEU A 429 -9.46 -1.39 -15.90
CA LEU A 429 -9.21 -1.75 -17.29
C LEU A 429 -8.37 -3.03 -17.42
N THR A 430 -7.35 -3.21 -16.56
CA THR A 430 -6.53 -4.42 -16.52
C THR A 430 -7.37 -5.69 -16.42
N GLN A 431 -8.28 -5.73 -15.44
CA GLN A 431 -9.14 -6.90 -15.23
C GLN A 431 -10.14 -7.10 -16.37
N SER A 432 -10.66 -6.01 -16.96
CA SER A 432 -11.52 -6.10 -18.14
C SER A 432 -10.78 -6.67 -19.35
N ILE A 433 -9.54 -6.26 -19.60
CA ILE A 433 -8.73 -6.76 -20.74
C ILE A 433 -8.43 -8.25 -20.55
N LEU A 434 -7.99 -8.65 -19.36
CA LEU A 434 -7.75 -10.06 -19.03
C LEU A 434 -9.02 -10.89 -19.20
N ALA A 435 -10.16 -10.41 -18.71
CA ALA A 435 -11.44 -11.09 -18.85
C ALA A 435 -11.87 -11.27 -20.32
N LYS A 436 -11.59 -10.30 -21.20
CA LYS A 436 -11.85 -10.44 -22.64
C LYS A 436 -10.89 -11.43 -23.31
N ALA A 437 -9.61 -11.42 -22.91
CA ALA A 437 -8.61 -12.33 -23.43
C ALA A 437 -8.95 -13.80 -23.14
N PHE A 438 -9.30 -14.13 -21.90
CA PHE A 438 -9.61 -15.51 -21.50
C PHE A 438 -11.04 -15.98 -21.84
N ARG A 439 -11.86 -15.09 -22.42
CA ARG A 439 -13.09 -15.46 -23.15
C ARG A 439 -12.87 -15.62 -24.65
N GLY A 440 -11.64 -15.39 -25.13
CA GLY A 440 -11.27 -15.45 -26.54
C GLY A 440 -11.83 -14.31 -27.39
N GLU A 441 -12.31 -13.23 -26.77
CA GLU A 441 -12.81 -12.03 -27.46
C GLU A 441 -11.65 -11.21 -28.04
N LEU A 442 -10.49 -11.19 -27.37
CA LEU A 442 -9.31 -10.40 -27.76
C LEU A 442 -8.64 -10.90 -29.06
N SER A 443 -8.77 -12.19 -29.35
CA SER A 443 -8.22 -12.86 -30.53
C SER A 443 -9.28 -13.26 -31.56
N SER A 444 -10.55 -12.88 -31.35
CA SER A 444 -11.68 -13.30 -32.20
C SER A 444 -11.48 -13.02 -33.69
N GLN A 445 -11.08 -11.81 -34.06
CA GLN A 445 -10.78 -11.44 -35.45
C GLN A 445 -9.60 -12.25 -36.02
N TRP A 446 -8.50 -12.33 -35.26
CA TRP A 446 -7.33 -13.12 -35.67
C TRP A 446 -7.70 -14.59 -35.89
N ARG A 447 -8.56 -15.16 -35.04
CA ARG A 447 -9.04 -16.54 -35.18
C ARG A 447 -9.83 -16.75 -36.47
N ALA A 448 -10.66 -15.80 -36.86
CA ALA A 448 -11.44 -15.86 -38.09
C ALA A 448 -10.55 -15.74 -39.35
N GLU A 449 -9.46 -14.98 -39.27
CA GLU A 449 -8.51 -14.76 -40.36
C GLU A 449 -7.48 -15.90 -40.52
N ASN A 450 -7.31 -16.77 -39.52
CA ASN A 450 -6.25 -17.80 -39.50
C ASN A 450 -6.78 -19.22 -39.12
N PRO A 451 -7.81 -19.76 -39.81
CA PRO A 451 -8.42 -21.05 -39.46
C PRO A 451 -7.46 -22.25 -39.57
N GLU A 452 -6.49 -22.22 -40.46
CA GLU A 452 -5.46 -23.25 -40.66
C GLU A 452 -4.46 -23.35 -39.51
N LEU A 453 -4.24 -22.25 -38.78
CA LEU A 453 -3.33 -22.19 -37.63
C LEU A 453 -3.95 -22.71 -36.31
N ILE A 454 -5.24 -23.09 -36.35
CA ILE A 454 -6.02 -23.46 -35.16
C ILE A 454 -6.83 -24.76 -35.33
N THR A 455 -6.78 -25.39 -36.50
CA THR A 455 -7.52 -26.63 -36.82
C THR A 455 -6.57 -27.84 -36.97
N GLY A 456 -7.13 -29.04 -37.03
CA GLY A 456 -6.36 -30.27 -37.22
C GLY A 456 -5.27 -30.47 -36.16
N GLU A 457 -4.01 -30.65 -36.60
CA GLU A 457 -2.84 -30.83 -35.72
C GLU A 457 -2.47 -29.60 -34.90
N ASN A 458 -2.99 -28.43 -35.27
CA ASN A 458 -2.81 -27.16 -34.58
C ASN A 458 -3.94 -26.88 -33.57
N SER A 459 -4.98 -27.71 -33.52
CA SER A 459 -6.10 -27.53 -32.59
C SER A 459 -5.68 -27.63 -31.13
N ALA A 460 -6.45 -26.99 -30.23
CA ALA A 460 -6.19 -27.08 -28.79
C ALA A 460 -6.30 -28.52 -28.27
N ALA A 461 -7.19 -29.34 -28.84
CA ALA A 461 -7.31 -30.75 -28.52
C ALA A 461 -6.07 -31.55 -28.94
N ALA A 462 -5.53 -31.30 -30.14
CA ALA A 462 -4.28 -31.92 -30.60
C ALA A 462 -3.08 -31.48 -29.74
N LEU A 463 -3.04 -30.21 -29.35
CA LEU A 463 -2.02 -29.68 -28.43
C LEU A 463 -2.07 -30.41 -27.08
N LEU A 464 -3.25 -30.52 -26.48
CA LEU A 464 -3.42 -31.17 -25.18
C LEU A 464 -3.05 -32.66 -25.23
N LYS A 465 -3.33 -33.32 -26.36
CA LYS A 465 -2.86 -34.69 -26.61
C LYS A 465 -1.32 -34.76 -26.66
N LYS A 466 -0.66 -33.86 -27.41
CA LYS A 466 0.82 -33.79 -27.47
C LYS A 466 1.44 -33.62 -26.07
N ILE A 467 0.86 -32.74 -25.24
CA ILE A 467 1.32 -32.54 -23.86
C ILE A 467 1.14 -33.82 -23.02
N LYS A 468 0.01 -34.52 -23.16
CA LYS A 468 -0.23 -35.79 -22.44
C LYS A 468 0.78 -36.87 -22.86
N ASP A 469 1.01 -37.02 -24.15
CA ASP A 469 1.95 -38.00 -24.71
C ASP A 469 3.40 -37.73 -24.23
N GLU A 470 3.83 -36.46 -24.25
CA GLU A 470 5.13 -36.02 -23.72
C GLU A 470 5.29 -36.38 -22.25
N ARG A 471 4.27 -36.10 -21.43
CA ARG A 471 4.31 -36.39 -19.99
C ARG A 471 4.35 -37.89 -19.71
N GLU A 472 3.64 -38.69 -20.50
CA GLU A 472 3.73 -40.15 -20.40
C GLU A 472 5.11 -40.66 -20.77
N ALA A 473 5.72 -40.13 -21.83
CA ALA A 473 7.09 -40.45 -22.21
C ALA A 473 8.07 -40.12 -21.07
N ILE A 474 7.95 -38.94 -20.45
CA ILE A 474 8.78 -38.52 -19.31
C ILE A 474 8.57 -39.45 -18.09
N LYS A 475 7.34 -39.91 -17.83
CA LYS A 475 7.08 -40.89 -16.75
C LYS A 475 7.70 -42.26 -17.02
N ARG A 476 7.81 -42.66 -18.29
CA ARG A 476 8.39 -43.94 -18.71
C ARG A 476 9.92 -43.94 -18.72
N LEU A 477 10.56 -42.76 -18.70
CA LEU A 477 12.01 -42.67 -18.55
C LEU A 477 12.45 -43.24 -17.18
N PRO A 478 13.53 -44.07 -17.16
CA PRO A 478 14.04 -44.61 -15.91
C PRO A 478 14.47 -43.47 -14.99
N LYS A 479 13.98 -43.48 -13.74
CA LYS A 479 14.43 -42.53 -12.72
C LYS A 479 15.97 -42.61 -12.63
N PRO A 480 16.69 -41.48 -12.58
CA PRO A 480 18.13 -41.52 -12.42
C PRO A 480 18.45 -42.36 -11.18
N LYS A 481 19.35 -43.34 -11.34
CA LYS A 481 19.85 -44.14 -10.22
C LYS A 481 20.38 -43.15 -9.19
N ARG A 482 19.75 -43.07 -8.02
CA ARG A 482 20.34 -42.41 -6.86
C ARG A 482 21.72 -43.04 -6.69
N SER A 483 22.78 -42.28 -6.90
CA SER A 483 24.10 -42.69 -6.43
C SER A 483 23.94 -42.86 -4.93
N ALA A 484 24.14 -44.08 -4.45
CA ALA A 484 24.21 -44.33 -3.02
C ALA A 484 25.40 -43.53 -2.51
N ILE A 485 25.12 -42.35 -1.93
CA ILE A 485 26.08 -41.70 -1.06
C ILE A 485 26.38 -42.74 0.00
N LYS A 486 27.64 -43.21 0.04
CA LYS A 486 28.14 -44.04 1.13
C LYS A 486 27.90 -43.25 2.42
N LYS A 487 26.81 -43.55 3.13
CA LYS A 487 26.66 -43.16 4.53
C LYS A 487 27.92 -43.70 5.21
N LYS A 488 28.73 -42.80 5.78
CA LYS A 488 29.77 -43.19 6.74
C LYS A 488 29.04 -43.95 7.84
N THR A 489 29.22 -45.27 7.86
CA THR A 489 28.76 -46.16 8.91
C THR A 489 29.53 -45.84 10.19
N GLY A 490 29.04 -44.87 10.96
CA GLY A 490 29.14 -44.98 12.40
C GLY A 490 28.21 -46.12 12.82
N LYS A 491 28.74 -47.14 13.50
CA LYS A 491 27.95 -48.22 14.12
C LYS A 491 26.80 -47.59 14.91
N ARG A 492 25.57 -47.63 14.38
CA ARG A 492 24.36 -47.33 15.13
C ARG A 492 23.59 -48.63 15.22
N MET A 493 23.70 -49.28 16.37
CA MET A 493 22.85 -50.41 16.76
C MET A 493 21.39 -50.00 16.49
N SER A 494 20.64 -50.82 15.75
CA SER A 494 19.22 -50.61 15.56
C SER A 494 18.49 -50.79 16.90
N LYS A 495 18.38 -49.72 17.68
CA LYS A 495 17.44 -49.69 18.80
C LYS A 495 16.03 -49.67 18.19
N GLN A 496 15.21 -50.63 18.60
CA GLN A 496 13.80 -50.65 18.26
C GLN A 496 13.14 -49.38 18.82
N ILE A 497 12.29 -48.70 18.05
CA ILE A 497 11.56 -47.53 18.53
C ILE A 497 10.58 -47.99 19.60
N ILE A 498 10.69 -47.42 20.79
CA ILE A 498 9.85 -47.69 21.96
C ILE A 498 8.98 -46.49 22.29
N LYS A 499 7.94 -46.68 23.11
CA LYS A 499 7.10 -45.55 23.55
C LYS A 499 7.87 -44.62 24.49
N VAL A 500 7.50 -43.35 24.53
CA VAL A 500 8.13 -42.34 25.40
C VAL A 500 8.05 -42.67 26.89
N VAL A 501 6.97 -43.33 27.32
CA VAL A 501 6.82 -43.84 28.70
C VAL A 501 7.87 -44.91 28.99
N GLU A 502 8.07 -45.87 28.08
CA GLU A 502 9.07 -46.92 28.23
C GLU A 502 10.49 -46.34 28.22
N ALA A 503 10.74 -45.33 27.40
CA ALA A 503 12.02 -44.62 27.34
C ALA A 503 12.34 -43.92 28.68
N LEU A 504 11.36 -43.25 29.30
CA LEU A 504 11.53 -42.63 30.63
C LEU A 504 11.67 -43.68 31.74
N THR A 505 10.93 -44.80 31.68
CA THR A 505 11.07 -45.91 32.62
C THR A 505 12.46 -46.55 32.55
N GLN A 506 13.02 -46.70 31.34
CA GLN A 506 14.37 -47.23 31.16
C GLN A 506 15.46 -46.24 31.60
N ALA A 507 15.22 -44.94 31.43
CA ALA A 507 16.17 -43.91 31.85
C ALA A 507 16.21 -43.75 33.38
N GLY A 508 15.07 -43.89 34.06
CA GLY A 508 14.98 -43.76 35.52
C GLY A 508 15.19 -42.34 36.06
N GLU A 509 15.38 -41.36 35.18
CA GLU A 509 15.58 -39.94 35.49
C GLU A 509 14.81 -39.05 34.48
N PRO A 510 14.51 -37.79 34.81
CA PRO A 510 13.89 -36.87 33.85
C PRO A 510 14.78 -36.66 32.63
N LEU A 511 14.19 -36.60 31.44
CA LEU A 511 14.89 -36.36 30.18
C LEU A 511 14.39 -35.08 29.52
N SER A 512 15.30 -34.33 28.87
CA SER A 512 14.91 -33.24 27.98
C SER A 512 14.22 -33.79 26.73
N GLY A 513 13.42 -32.97 26.03
CA GLY A 513 12.74 -33.41 24.80
C GLY A 513 13.67 -34.03 23.75
N GLN A 514 14.92 -33.54 23.63
CA GLN A 514 15.92 -34.10 22.72
C GLN A 514 16.48 -35.43 23.23
N GLN A 515 16.77 -35.52 24.53
CA GLN A 515 17.24 -36.76 25.14
C GLN A 515 16.17 -37.86 25.09
N LEU A 516 14.91 -37.48 25.26
CA LEU A 516 13.76 -38.39 25.19
C LEU A 516 13.55 -38.94 23.77
N LEU A 517 13.76 -38.11 22.75
CA LEU A 517 13.72 -38.52 21.34
C LEU A 517 14.78 -39.60 21.07
N ASP A 518 16.03 -39.35 21.49
CA ASP A 518 17.13 -40.30 21.33
C ASP A 518 16.91 -41.58 22.18
N ALA A 519 16.38 -41.45 23.40
CA ALA A 519 16.09 -42.56 24.31
C ALA A 519 14.97 -43.46 23.78
N ALA A 520 13.95 -42.89 23.15
CA ALA A 520 12.87 -43.61 22.47
C ALA A 520 13.32 -44.31 21.17
N GLY A 521 14.60 -44.17 20.80
CA GLY A 521 15.21 -44.88 19.66
C GLY A 521 15.03 -44.18 18.32
N TYR A 522 14.55 -42.93 18.31
CA TYR A 522 14.47 -42.13 17.09
C TYR A 522 15.87 -41.67 16.66
N PRO A 523 16.18 -41.71 15.35
CA PRO A 523 17.47 -41.26 14.86
C PRO A 523 17.59 -39.73 14.91
N GLY A 524 18.79 -39.22 15.16
CA GLY A 524 19.07 -37.77 15.20
C GLY A 524 18.77 -37.02 13.88
N ASP A 525 18.61 -37.73 12.76
CA ASP A 525 18.15 -37.23 11.46
C ASP A 525 16.68 -37.64 11.15
N SER A 526 15.84 -37.78 12.17
CA SER A 526 14.41 -38.17 12.03
C SER A 526 13.69 -37.31 11.00
N ASN A 527 12.96 -37.97 10.09
CA ASN A 527 12.14 -37.29 9.10
C ASN A 527 10.87 -36.70 9.75
N THR A 528 10.08 -35.96 8.98
CA THR A 528 8.86 -35.31 9.48
C THR A 528 7.83 -36.31 10.03
N ASP A 529 7.69 -37.48 9.41
CA ASP A 529 6.72 -38.51 9.84
C ASP A 529 7.14 -39.16 11.18
N ASP A 530 8.45 -39.38 11.38
CA ASP A 530 9.03 -39.93 12.61
C ASP A 530 8.89 -38.95 13.78
N LEU A 531 9.15 -37.66 13.54
CA LEU A 531 8.96 -36.59 14.52
C LEU A 531 7.48 -36.41 14.89
N GLU A 532 6.57 -36.45 13.91
CA GLU A 532 5.13 -36.40 14.17
C GLU A 532 4.69 -37.57 15.05
N LYS A 533 5.18 -38.78 14.79
CA LYS A 533 4.88 -39.96 15.61
C LYS A 533 5.39 -39.82 17.04
N PHE A 534 6.60 -39.29 17.24
CA PHE A 534 7.15 -38.99 18.56
C PHE A 534 6.32 -37.95 19.31
N PHE A 535 5.95 -36.84 18.68
CA PHE A 535 5.12 -35.82 19.32
C PHE A 535 3.70 -36.30 19.62
N LEU A 536 3.15 -37.19 18.78
CA LEU A 536 1.86 -37.82 19.04
C LEU A 536 1.93 -38.71 20.29
N ASP A 537 3.01 -39.47 20.45
CA ASP A 537 3.22 -40.33 21.62
C ASP A 537 3.43 -39.51 22.91
N ILE A 538 4.21 -38.42 22.85
CA ILE A 538 4.30 -37.44 23.95
C ILE A 538 2.93 -36.89 24.33
N ARG A 539 2.14 -36.46 23.35
CA ARG A 539 0.81 -35.89 23.59
C ARG A 539 -0.14 -36.92 24.20
N GLN A 540 -0.09 -38.15 23.71
CA GLN A 540 -0.88 -39.26 24.23
C GLN A 540 -0.52 -39.55 25.69
N ALA A 541 0.78 -39.64 26.02
CA ALA A 541 1.27 -39.90 27.37
C ALA A 541 0.98 -38.74 28.36
N LEU A 542 1.09 -37.48 27.92
CA LEU A 542 0.84 -36.30 28.76
C LEU A 542 -0.65 -36.03 29.02
N ILE A 543 -1.46 -36.08 27.96
CA ILE A 543 -2.84 -35.55 28.00
C ILE A 543 -3.85 -36.67 28.23
N VAL A 544 -3.65 -37.82 27.58
CA VAL A 544 -4.64 -38.90 27.57
C VAL A 544 -4.34 -39.92 28.67
N GLU A 545 -3.14 -40.48 28.67
CA GLU A 545 -2.73 -41.52 29.63
C GLU A 545 -2.27 -40.92 30.97
N LYS A 546 -1.83 -39.65 30.97
CA LYS A 546 -1.24 -38.94 32.12
C LYS A 546 -0.11 -39.73 32.81
N SER A 547 0.60 -40.55 32.03
CA SER A 547 1.67 -41.44 32.49
C SER A 547 3.02 -40.73 32.63
N ILE A 548 3.14 -39.51 32.07
CA ILE A 548 4.32 -38.65 32.20
C ILE A 548 3.88 -37.24 32.58
N VAL A 549 4.75 -36.51 33.25
CA VAL A 549 4.57 -35.08 33.57
C VAL A 549 5.65 -34.25 32.89
N LYS A 550 5.30 -33.00 32.59
CA LYS A 550 6.24 -32.00 32.10
C LYS A 550 6.74 -31.18 33.27
N LEU A 551 8.05 -31.13 33.47
CA LEU A 551 8.70 -30.34 34.54
C LEU A 551 8.87 -28.88 34.12
N GLU A 552 8.94 -27.96 35.09
CA GLU A 552 9.07 -26.52 34.83
C GLU A 552 10.38 -26.18 34.07
N ARG A 553 10.31 -25.11 33.27
CA ARG A 553 11.37 -24.68 32.34
C ARG A 553 12.66 -24.29 33.08
N SER A 554 13.79 -24.92 32.72
CA SER A 554 15.12 -24.36 33.01
C SER A 554 15.42 -23.16 32.09
N GLU A 555 16.39 -22.32 32.47
CA GLU A 555 16.76 -21.06 31.78
C GLU A 555 17.08 -21.21 30.27
N ASP A 556 17.29 -22.44 29.81
CA ASP A 556 17.68 -22.78 28.43
C ASP A 556 16.48 -23.01 27.49
N GLY A 557 15.24 -22.89 27.98
CA GLY A 557 14.02 -22.96 27.16
C GLY A 557 13.64 -24.34 26.61
N GLN A 558 14.32 -25.41 27.06
CA GLN A 558 13.97 -26.79 26.72
C GLN A 558 12.95 -27.37 27.70
N ASP A 559 11.99 -28.13 27.17
CA ASP A 559 10.99 -28.85 27.97
C ASP A 559 11.58 -30.18 28.49
N TRP A 560 11.38 -30.47 29.77
CA TRP A 560 11.80 -31.70 30.45
C TRP A 560 10.60 -32.56 30.82
N PHE A 561 10.76 -33.88 30.76
CA PHE A 561 9.72 -34.86 31.02
C PHE A 561 10.18 -35.92 32.02
N SER A 562 9.30 -36.32 32.93
CA SER A 562 9.51 -37.44 33.85
C SER A 562 8.28 -38.34 33.90
N LEU A 563 8.41 -39.56 34.41
CA LEU A 563 7.23 -40.38 34.74
C LEU A 563 6.35 -39.63 35.76
N ALA A 564 5.03 -39.75 35.60
CA ALA A 564 4.11 -39.27 36.60
C ALA A 564 4.26 -40.13 37.87
N GLU A 565 4.38 -39.50 39.04
CA GLU A 565 4.41 -40.25 40.31
C GLU A 565 3.08 -40.99 40.48
N VAL A 566 3.14 -42.31 40.68
CA VAL A 566 1.98 -43.10 41.08
C VAL A 566 1.58 -42.60 42.45
N GLY A 567 0.51 -41.82 42.53
CA GLY A 567 0.03 -41.27 43.79
C GLY A 567 -0.10 -42.38 44.84
N SER A 568 0.68 -42.25 45.91
CA SER A 568 0.12 -42.45 47.23
C SER A 568 -1.10 -41.55 47.32
N ASN A 569 -2.28 -42.16 47.30
CA ASN A 569 -3.53 -41.51 47.63
C ASN A 569 -3.35 -40.72 48.94
N GLU A 570 -3.50 -39.40 48.87
CA GLU A 570 -4.39 -38.58 49.72
C GLU A 570 -4.53 -37.16 49.14
#